data_AF-A0A963R5M3-F1
#
_entry.id   AF-A0A963R5M3-F1
#
_cell.length_a   1.000
_cell.length_b   1.000
_cell.length_c   1.000
_cell.angle_alpha   90.00
_cell.angle_beta   90.00
_cell.angle_gamma   90.00
#
_symmetry.space_group_name_H-M   'P 1'
#
loop_
_entity.id
_entity.type
_entity.pdbx_description
1 polymer ?
#
loop_
_entity_poly.entity_id
_entity_poly.type
_entity_poly.pdbx_seq_one_letter_code
_entity_poly.pdbx_strand_id
1 'polypeptide(L)'
;MPRIIPLSLGPLGGDTLEVRRSGFRWLREDGQMCRPGEVLGFCNIAFFGDIPDLPGHIHFEHEHNDIQLAVIARVAGRLRHAPNSSKGGWLDRIRFYIRWQPDQVVASIEVEDEAQLDDGQAPVSVRCLAGSRVSDLAEDNASLLGGWSDRSRAWDLGDGEPTGSLLGLGICELAPVLQGEDGIFGALLDGVAGPAHAVNVWDAPLVHSARVIIEQIRRSQDEAVVLAEDFLGVVRDNPGACSAGDWIFAAASVHALRRSPATDRFDLLTRAGIETTAPADAVILSVNSEPAVRLRHRKLGYVFDCHDYRIRRLGDSAKEWLKRSFVREPNPVEHTQRDYLELAALLRQSNPSRQILVLNGMSTLGREEILSYDVFDQPLGESLQTVHSQEVNAMLHDVAREADIAIVDADAIGAELGGVRAIPDGVHQNGEMQEELRREILAILDARGVSGFSLRGKG
;
A
#
# COMPACT_ATOMS: atom_id res chain seq x y z
N MET A 1 -13.31 42.99 -3.06
CA MET A 1 -11.88 42.69 -3.22
C MET A 1 -11.71 41.22 -2.88
N PRO A 2 -10.93 40.43 -3.64
CA PRO A 2 -10.74 39.02 -3.33
C PRO A 2 -10.11 38.88 -1.94
N ARG A 3 -10.60 37.93 -1.16
CA ARG A 3 -10.02 37.57 0.14
C ARG A 3 -8.77 36.73 -0.13
N ILE A 4 -7.64 37.09 0.48
CA ILE A 4 -6.39 36.33 0.37
C ILE A 4 -6.26 35.44 1.59
N ILE A 5 -6.17 34.13 1.36
CA ILE A 5 -6.03 33.14 2.41
C ILE A 5 -4.58 32.61 2.38
N PRO A 6 -3.73 32.91 3.38
CA PRO A 6 -2.35 32.42 3.41
C PRO A 6 -2.31 30.92 3.72
N LEU A 7 -1.48 30.16 3.00
CA LEU A 7 -1.21 28.75 3.24
C LEU A 7 0.08 28.61 4.04
N SER A 8 -0.06 28.59 5.37
CA SER A 8 1.02 28.26 6.29
C SER A 8 1.12 26.75 6.50
N LEU A 9 2.34 26.27 6.74
CA LEU A 9 2.56 24.84 6.88
C LEU A 9 2.20 24.30 8.26
N GLY A 10 2.24 25.13 9.30
CA GLY A 10 1.98 24.73 10.69
C GLY A 10 3.15 23.98 11.34
N PRO A 11 3.06 23.70 12.65
CA PRO A 11 4.11 23.00 13.39
C PRO A 11 4.27 21.54 12.92
N LEU A 12 5.46 20.98 13.08
CA LEU A 12 5.77 19.57 12.83
C LEU A 12 6.75 19.07 13.89
N GLY A 13 6.56 17.83 14.33
CA GLY A 13 7.61 17.08 15.04
C GLY A 13 7.85 17.46 16.51
N GLY A 14 7.08 18.39 17.08
CA GLY A 14 7.29 18.87 18.45
C GLY A 14 8.60 19.64 18.64
N ASP A 15 8.99 19.92 19.89
CA ASP A 15 10.13 20.79 20.22
C ASP A 15 11.51 20.11 20.07
N THR A 16 11.55 18.78 20.03
CA THR A 16 12.80 17.99 20.06
C THR A 16 13.29 17.52 18.68
N LEU A 17 12.44 17.59 17.65
CA LEU A 17 12.76 17.11 16.32
C LEU A 17 13.11 18.28 15.39
N GLU A 18 14.34 18.32 14.86
CA GLU A 18 14.66 19.28 13.80
C GLU A 18 14.15 18.72 12.46
N VAL A 19 13.05 19.31 11.97
CA VAL A 19 12.54 19.01 10.63
C VAL A 19 13.20 19.93 9.60
N ARG A 20 13.69 19.35 8.51
CA ARG A 20 14.11 20.07 7.31
C ARG A 20 13.33 19.59 6.10
N ARG A 21 13.30 20.43 5.06
CA ARG A 21 12.62 20.15 3.80
C ARG A 21 13.38 20.62 2.57
N SER A 22 12.97 20.13 1.41
CA SER A 22 13.30 20.72 0.11
C SER A 22 12.54 22.00 -0.15
N GLY A 23 12.87 22.71 -1.24
CA GLY A 23 11.95 23.68 -1.83
C GLY A 23 10.65 23.02 -2.29
N PHE A 24 9.58 23.81 -2.41
CA PHE A 24 8.27 23.32 -2.86
C PHE A 24 8.25 23.04 -4.35
N ARG A 25 7.58 21.97 -4.70
CA ARG A 25 7.29 21.57 -6.07
C ARG A 25 5.81 21.71 -6.31
N TRP A 26 5.46 22.73 -7.07
CA TRP A 26 4.08 23.05 -7.38
C TRP A 26 3.58 22.17 -8.52
N LEU A 27 2.45 21.51 -8.29
CA LEU A 27 1.71 20.73 -9.29
C LEU A 27 0.67 21.60 -10.01
N ARG A 28 0.38 22.78 -9.46
CA ARG A 28 -0.44 23.83 -10.06
C ARG A 28 0.42 25.04 -10.37
N GLU A 29 0.11 25.72 -11.46
CA GLU A 29 0.81 26.94 -11.84
C GLU A 29 0.35 28.14 -11.01
N ASP A 30 1.22 29.14 -10.90
CA ASP A 30 0.86 30.41 -10.27
C ASP A 30 -0.30 31.08 -11.01
N GLY A 31 -1.32 31.51 -10.27
CA GLY A 31 -2.56 32.08 -10.81
C GLY A 31 -3.59 31.06 -11.30
N GLN A 32 -3.26 29.76 -11.30
CA GLN A 32 -4.21 28.71 -11.70
C GLN A 32 -5.32 28.57 -10.65
N MET A 33 -6.54 28.33 -11.11
CA MET A 33 -7.64 27.95 -10.22
C MET A 33 -7.36 26.59 -9.58
N CYS A 34 -7.62 26.44 -8.28
CA CYS A 34 -7.67 25.17 -7.59
C CYS A 34 -9.08 24.88 -7.03
N ARG A 35 -9.35 23.60 -6.77
CA ARG A 35 -10.58 23.12 -6.13
C ARG A 35 -10.26 22.49 -4.78
N PRO A 36 -11.24 22.42 -3.84
CA PRO A 36 -11.10 21.64 -2.63
C PRO A 36 -10.72 20.18 -2.95
N GLY A 37 -9.81 19.61 -2.18
CA GLY A 37 -9.25 18.26 -2.39
C GLY A 37 -8.09 18.20 -3.37
N GLU A 38 -7.83 19.24 -4.17
CA GLU A 38 -6.69 19.21 -5.11
C GLU A 38 -5.36 19.38 -4.38
N VAL A 39 -4.40 18.52 -4.71
CA VAL A 39 -3.00 18.70 -4.30
C VAL A 39 -2.39 19.87 -5.07
N LEU A 40 -1.90 20.86 -4.33
CA LEU A 40 -1.32 22.08 -4.89
C LEU A 40 0.16 21.89 -5.20
N GLY A 41 0.87 21.21 -4.31
CA GLY A 41 2.31 20.99 -4.39
C GLY A 41 2.83 20.19 -3.22
N PHE A 42 4.11 19.87 -3.25
CA PHE A 42 4.74 19.03 -2.24
C PHE A 42 6.20 19.37 -1.98
N CYS A 43 6.75 18.87 -0.88
CA CYS A 43 8.18 18.90 -0.59
C CYS A 43 8.64 17.59 0.06
N ASN A 44 9.92 17.24 -0.12
CA ASN A 44 10.53 16.12 0.59
C ASN A 44 11.02 16.60 1.96
N ILE A 45 10.93 15.77 3.00
CA ILE A 45 11.36 16.10 4.36
C ILE A 45 12.43 15.15 4.88
N ALA A 46 13.23 15.66 5.81
CA ALA A 46 14.20 14.88 6.58
C ALA A 46 14.20 15.34 8.03
N PHE A 47 14.57 14.41 8.90
CA PHE A 47 14.66 14.62 10.34
C PHE A 47 16.13 14.68 10.78
N PHE A 48 16.41 15.57 11.71
CA PHE A 48 17.72 15.76 12.34
C PHE A 48 17.55 15.88 13.86
N GLY A 49 18.56 15.45 14.60
CA GLY A 49 18.55 15.44 16.07
C GLY A 49 18.35 14.04 16.66
N ASP A 50 18.62 13.92 17.96
CA ASP A 50 18.36 12.70 18.73
C ASP A 50 16.86 12.62 19.01
N ILE A 51 16.19 11.66 18.39
CA ILE A 51 14.79 11.36 18.69
C ILE A 51 14.79 10.53 19.98
N PRO A 52 14.22 11.01 21.10
CA PRO A 52 14.33 10.30 22.38
C PRO A 52 13.59 8.95 22.34
N ASP A 53 14.37 7.89 22.58
CA ASP A 53 14.05 6.53 23.09
C ASP A 53 13.10 5.56 22.37
N LEU A 54 13.72 4.55 21.75
CA LEU A 54 13.67 3.13 22.13
C LEU A 54 15.08 2.55 21.83
N PRO A 55 15.76 1.82 22.75
CA PRO A 55 17.06 1.21 22.43
C PRO A 55 16.95 0.33 21.17
N GLY A 56 17.58 0.76 20.07
CA GLY A 56 17.59 0.03 18.80
C GLY A 56 16.45 0.35 17.82
N HIS A 57 15.65 1.41 18.01
CA HIS A 57 14.66 1.85 17.02
C HIS A 57 15.14 3.09 16.27
N ILE A 58 15.15 3.03 14.93
CA ILE A 58 15.42 4.17 14.06
C ILE A 58 14.10 4.60 13.43
N HIS A 59 13.63 5.81 13.73
CA HIS A 59 12.37 6.28 13.13
C HIS A 59 12.47 6.37 11.62
N PHE A 60 11.44 5.88 10.94
CA PHE A 60 11.37 5.78 9.49
C PHE A 60 12.58 5.03 8.88
N GLU A 61 13.13 4.02 9.57
CA GLU A 61 14.36 3.32 9.15
C GLU A 61 14.39 2.99 7.65
N HIS A 62 13.29 2.46 7.11
CA HIS A 62 13.17 2.03 5.72
C HIS A 62 12.59 3.09 4.76
N GLU A 63 12.26 4.28 5.25
CA GLU A 63 11.52 5.32 4.53
C GLU A 63 12.16 6.71 4.65
N HIS A 64 13.20 6.89 5.47
CA HIS A 64 13.85 8.17 5.79
C HIS A 64 14.37 8.96 4.57
N ASN A 65 14.54 8.29 3.42
CA ASN A 65 14.94 8.92 2.16
C ASN A 65 13.76 9.43 1.33
N ASP A 66 12.55 8.98 1.62
CA ASP A 66 11.36 9.13 0.79
C ASP A 66 10.12 9.43 1.64
N ILE A 67 10.20 10.55 2.37
CA ILE A 67 9.08 11.12 3.11
C ILE A 67 8.74 12.46 2.48
N GLN A 68 7.45 12.64 2.16
CA GLN A 68 6.96 13.81 1.45
C GLN A 68 5.76 14.40 2.17
N LEU A 69 5.61 15.72 2.05
CA LEU A 69 4.43 16.46 2.50
C LEU A 69 3.75 17.09 1.29
N ALA A 70 2.51 16.68 1.05
CA ALA A 70 1.64 17.26 0.04
C ALA A 70 0.69 18.26 0.69
N VAL A 71 0.54 19.43 0.09
CA VAL A 71 -0.40 20.47 0.53
C VAL A 71 -1.66 20.38 -0.31
N ILE A 72 -2.80 20.21 0.35
CA ILE A 72 -4.11 19.98 -0.27
C ILE A 72 -5.01 21.18 0.02
N ALA A 73 -5.65 21.71 -1.01
CA ALA A 73 -6.58 22.83 -0.88
C ALA A 73 -7.86 22.38 -0.15
N ARG A 74 -8.34 23.18 0.82
CA ARG A 74 -9.69 23.01 1.39
C ARG A 74 -10.72 23.96 0.79
N VAL A 75 -10.27 24.97 0.05
CA VAL A 75 -11.11 25.99 -0.59
C VAL A 75 -10.79 26.11 -2.07
N ALA A 76 -11.77 26.52 -2.85
CA ALA A 76 -11.55 26.91 -4.24
C ALA A 76 -11.00 28.34 -4.31
N GLY A 77 -10.13 28.60 -5.30
CA GLY A 77 -9.66 29.95 -5.61
C GLY A 77 -8.45 29.95 -6.52
N ARG A 78 -7.85 31.11 -6.77
CA ARG A 78 -6.61 31.22 -7.57
C ARG A 78 -5.40 31.06 -6.66
N LEU A 79 -4.54 30.10 -6.97
CA LEU A 79 -3.30 29.89 -6.25
C LEU A 79 -2.32 31.02 -6.53
N ARG A 80 -1.62 31.48 -5.50
CA ARG A 80 -0.49 32.40 -5.61
C ARG A 80 0.71 31.84 -4.87
N HIS A 81 1.81 31.62 -5.56
CA HIS A 81 3.02 31.08 -4.93
C HIS A 81 3.70 32.16 -4.10
N ALA A 82 4.12 31.81 -2.88
CA ALA A 82 4.94 32.74 -2.11
C ALA A 82 6.32 32.86 -2.78
N PRO A 83 6.93 34.06 -2.79
CA PRO A 83 8.29 34.24 -3.27
C PRO A 83 9.24 33.26 -2.56
N ASN A 84 10.12 32.61 -3.31
CA ASN A 84 11.11 31.66 -2.79
C ASN A 84 10.55 30.39 -2.13
N SER A 85 9.25 30.07 -2.30
CA SER A 85 8.65 28.81 -1.86
C SER A 85 9.28 27.60 -2.56
N SER A 86 9.38 27.68 -3.89
CA SER A 86 10.26 26.88 -4.75
C SER A 86 11.66 27.51 -4.81
N LYS A 87 12.67 26.65 -4.92
CA LYS A 87 14.08 26.97 -5.18
C LYS A 87 14.50 26.56 -6.59
N GLY A 88 13.67 25.79 -7.29
CA GLY A 88 13.93 25.27 -8.62
C GLY A 88 14.98 24.16 -8.64
N GLY A 89 14.98 23.42 -9.76
CA GLY A 89 16.00 22.43 -10.08
C GLY A 89 16.20 21.39 -8.97
N TRP A 90 17.46 21.17 -8.58
CA TRP A 90 17.82 20.16 -7.60
C TRP A 90 17.45 20.54 -6.15
N LEU A 91 17.39 21.84 -5.83
CA LEU A 91 17.07 22.32 -4.47
C LEU A 91 15.62 22.02 -4.05
N ASP A 92 14.75 21.84 -5.03
CA ASP A 92 13.38 21.37 -4.82
C ASP A 92 13.28 19.86 -4.56
N ARG A 93 14.40 19.13 -4.70
CA ARG A 93 14.49 17.68 -4.47
C ARG A 93 15.25 17.35 -3.18
N ILE A 94 16.20 18.19 -2.77
CA ILE A 94 17.02 17.96 -1.56
C ILE A 94 16.20 18.18 -0.28
N ARG A 95 15.84 17.07 0.38
CA ARG A 95 14.99 17.04 1.59
C ARG A 95 15.51 17.75 2.84
N PHE A 96 16.74 18.26 2.84
CA PHE A 96 17.38 18.86 4.02
C PHE A 96 17.90 20.30 3.81
N TYR A 97 17.43 20.97 2.75
CA TYR A 97 17.95 22.28 2.36
C TYR A 97 17.42 23.44 3.22
N ILE A 98 16.12 23.45 3.55
CA ILE A 98 15.44 24.53 4.26
C ILE A 98 15.00 24.00 5.63
N ARG A 99 15.33 24.73 6.70
CA ARG A 99 14.78 24.43 8.03
C ARG A 99 13.27 24.66 8.05
N TRP A 100 12.51 23.74 8.65
CA TRP A 100 11.08 23.90 8.78
C TRP A 100 10.74 25.14 9.62
N GLN A 101 9.76 25.91 9.14
CA GLN A 101 9.28 27.13 9.78
C GLN A 101 7.75 27.05 9.83
N PRO A 102 7.13 26.86 11.01
CA PRO A 102 5.69 26.67 11.15
C PRO A 102 4.84 27.81 10.58
N ASP A 103 5.33 29.03 10.72
CA ASP A 103 4.69 30.29 10.31
C ASP A 103 4.98 30.66 8.85
N GLN A 104 5.84 29.90 8.15
CA GLN A 104 6.16 30.18 6.77
C GLN A 104 4.94 29.97 5.87
N VAL A 105 4.53 31.05 5.22
CA VAL A 105 3.54 31.03 4.14
C VAL A 105 4.22 30.56 2.86
N VAL A 106 3.79 29.43 2.31
CA VAL A 106 4.35 28.86 1.08
C VAL A 106 3.58 29.26 -0.17
N ALA A 107 2.30 29.59 -0.01
CA ALA A 107 1.43 30.10 -1.06
C ALA A 107 0.22 30.79 -0.43
N SER A 108 -0.66 31.37 -1.22
CA SER A 108 -1.97 31.87 -0.81
C SER A 108 -3.03 31.50 -1.84
N ILE A 109 -4.30 31.51 -1.43
CA ILE A 109 -5.45 31.33 -2.33
C ILE A 109 -6.25 32.63 -2.35
N GLU A 110 -6.43 33.20 -3.54
CA GLU A 110 -7.35 34.30 -3.79
C GLU A 110 -8.75 33.74 -4.02
N VAL A 111 -9.67 34.06 -3.10
CA VAL A 111 -11.06 33.59 -3.16
C VAL A 111 -11.96 34.74 -3.60
N GLU A 112 -12.85 34.45 -4.56
CA GLU A 112 -13.79 35.43 -5.13
C GLU A 112 -15.01 35.68 -4.22
N ASP A 113 -15.48 34.67 -3.48
CA ASP A 113 -16.60 34.76 -2.52
C ASP A 113 -16.14 34.65 -1.05
N GLU A 114 -17.04 34.91 -0.09
CA GLU A 114 -16.85 34.53 1.32
C GLU A 114 -16.82 32.99 1.42
N ALA A 115 -15.70 32.36 1.05
CA ALA A 115 -15.52 30.93 1.29
C ALA A 115 -15.75 30.65 2.78
N GLN A 116 -16.69 29.74 3.02
CA GLN A 116 -17.00 29.18 4.33
C GLN A 116 -15.87 28.24 4.75
N LEU A 117 -14.73 28.81 5.14
CA LEU A 117 -13.94 28.15 6.17
C LEU A 117 -14.63 28.47 7.49
N ASP A 118 -15.10 27.43 8.18
CA ASP A 118 -15.53 27.58 9.55
C ASP A 118 -14.42 28.24 10.37
N ASP A 119 -14.80 29.11 11.32
CA ASP A 119 -13.84 29.82 12.16
C ASP A 119 -12.89 28.81 12.84
N GLY A 120 -11.59 28.96 12.55
CA GLY A 120 -10.53 28.12 13.13
C GLY A 120 -10.04 26.96 12.27
N GLN A 121 -10.65 26.65 11.12
CA GLN A 121 -10.10 25.63 10.22
C GLN A 121 -8.87 26.15 9.47
N ALA A 122 -7.82 25.31 9.42
CA ALA A 122 -6.67 25.58 8.56
C ALA A 122 -7.11 25.60 7.09
N PRO A 123 -6.59 26.54 6.28
CA PRO A 123 -7.00 26.69 4.88
C PRO A 123 -6.48 25.59 3.94
N VAL A 124 -5.59 24.74 4.46
CA VAL A 124 -5.03 23.57 3.79
C VAL A 124 -5.03 22.38 4.73
N SER A 125 -5.20 21.19 4.16
CA SER A 125 -4.72 19.95 4.79
C SER A 125 -3.30 19.65 4.31
N VAL A 126 -2.56 18.94 5.13
CA VAL A 126 -1.22 18.45 4.78
C VAL A 126 -1.24 16.94 4.91
N ARG A 127 -0.93 16.27 3.80
CA ARG A 127 -0.84 14.81 3.73
C ARG A 127 0.62 14.39 3.73
N CYS A 128 0.94 13.49 4.63
CA CYS A 128 2.22 12.81 4.64
C CYS A 128 2.16 11.60 3.73
N LEU A 129 3.25 11.38 3.01
CA LEU A 129 3.45 10.24 2.13
C LEU A 129 4.82 9.64 2.44
N ALA A 130 4.89 8.31 2.51
CA ALA A 130 6.15 7.60 2.70
C ALA A 130 6.22 6.36 1.81
N GLY A 131 7.40 6.10 1.25
CA GLY A 131 7.69 4.93 0.44
C GLY A 131 8.90 4.17 0.98
N SER A 132 8.75 2.86 1.20
CA SER A 132 9.89 1.98 1.43
C SER A 132 10.38 1.47 0.09
N ARG A 133 11.58 1.91 -0.29
CA ARG A 133 12.13 1.68 -1.63
C ARG A 133 12.72 0.28 -1.74
N VAL A 134 12.49 -0.36 -2.89
CA VAL A 134 13.19 -1.60 -3.24
C VAL A 134 14.69 -1.33 -3.47
N SER A 135 15.02 -0.15 -3.97
CA SER A 135 16.39 0.31 -4.22
C SER A 135 16.49 1.83 -4.20
N ASP A 136 17.49 2.36 -3.51
CA ASP A 136 17.80 3.80 -3.49
C ASP A 136 18.50 4.28 -4.77
N LEU A 137 18.92 3.37 -5.66
CA LEU A 137 19.77 3.70 -6.83
C LEU A 137 19.00 4.28 -8.03
N ALA A 138 17.68 4.11 -8.08
CA ALA A 138 16.85 4.46 -9.23
C ALA A 138 15.90 5.64 -8.97
N GLU A 139 16.17 6.45 -7.94
CA GLU A 139 15.28 7.52 -7.49
C GLU A 139 15.88 8.92 -7.72
N ASP A 140 15.05 9.88 -8.12
CA ASP A 140 15.45 11.27 -8.30
C ASP A 140 14.54 12.27 -7.55
N ASN A 141 13.62 11.75 -6.74
CA ASN A 141 12.59 12.43 -5.96
C ASN A 141 11.80 13.43 -6.82
N ALA A 142 11.58 13.07 -8.09
CA ALA A 142 10.95 13.94 -9.08
C ALA A 142 9.41 13.92 -9.07
N SER A 143 8.75 13.11 -8.25
CA SER A 143 7.27 13.13 -8.18
C SER A 143 6.76 12.66 -6.82
N LEU A 144 5.45 12.80 -6.60
CA LEU A 144 4.77 12.28 -5.41
C LEU A 144 4.82 10.76 -5.42
N LEU A 145 5.48 10.16 -4.42
CA LEU A 145 5.73 8.71 -4.30
C LEU A 145 6.20 8.02 -5.60
N GLY A 146 6.79 8.76 -6.55
CA GLY A 146 7.21 8.19 -7.82
C GLY A 146 8.42 7.29 -7.64
N GLY A 147 8.59 6.29 -8.51
CA GLY A 147 9.65 5.27 -8.43
C GLY A 147 9.12 3.93 -7.89
N TRP A 148 10.02 3.01 -7.50
CA TRP A 148 9.64 1.65 -7.12
C TRP A 148 9.77 1.41 -5.61
N SER A 149 8.63 1.45 -4.94
CA SER A 149 8.48 1.13 -3.52
C SER A 149 7.86 -0.25 -3.35
N ASP A 150 8.32 -1.00 -2.34
CA ASP A 150 7.68 -2.25 -1.95
C ASP A 150 6.51 -2.01 -0.97
N ARG A 151 6.58 -0.90 -0.23
CA ARG A 151 5.52 -0.39 0.62
C ARG A 151 5.35 1.09 0.34
N SER A 152 4.11 1.51 0.28
CA SER A 152 3.73 2.92 0.16
C SER A 152 2.63 3.20 1.17
N ARG A 153 2.62 4.38 1.75
CA ARG A 153 1.61 4.76 2.74
C ARG A 153 1.37 6.25 2.78
N ALA A 154 0.18 6.61 3.26
CA ALA A 154 -0.25 7.97 3.40
C ALA A 154 -1.07 8.16 4.68
N TRP A 155 -0.98 9.35 5.26
CA TRP A 155 -1.82 9.78 6.37
C TRP A 155 -1.94 11.30 6.38
N ASP A 156 -3.05 11.83 6.86
CA ASP A 156 -3.19 13.27 7.06
C ASP A 156 -2.55 13.68 8.40
N LEU A 157 -1.91 14.84 8.43
CA LEU A 157 -1.32 15.36 9.67
C LEU A 157 -2.41 15.67 10.69
N GLY A 158 -2.54 14.80 11.70
CA GLY A 158 -3.46 14.99 12.81
C GLY A 158 -2.93 15.96 13.87
N ASP A 159 -3.88 16.55 14.62
CA ASP A 159 -3.65 17.44 15.77
C ASP A 159 -3.51 16.67 17.09
N GLY A 160 -3.07 15.40 17.04
CA GLY A 160 -2.87 14.52 18.20
C GLY A 160 -4.02 13.56 18.50
N GLU A 161 -4.99 13.41 17.60
CA GLU A 161 -6.01 12.36 17.66
C GLU A 161 -5.42 10.99 17.24
N PRO A 162 -5.84 9.86 17.86
CA PRO A 162 -5.34 8.53 17.51
C PRO A 162 -5.62 8.18 16.05
N THR A 163 -4.57 7.86 15.30
CA THR A 163 -4.68 7.53 13.86
C THR A 163 -4.94 6.04 13.69
N GLY A 164 -6.07 5.67 13.06
CA GLY A 164 -6.32 4.27 12.72
C GLY A 164 -5.64 3.86 11.42
N SER A 165 -5.23 2.59 11.32
CA SER A 165 -4.41 2.09 10.21
C SER A 165 -5.08 0.95 9.43
N LEU A 166 -5.16 1.11 8.10
CA LEU A 166 -5.53 0.07 7.14
C LEU A 166 -4.29 -0.43 6.38
N LEU A 167 -4.05 -1.74 6.43
CA LEU A 167 -3.00 -2.42 5.67
C LEU A 167 -3.57 -3.23 4.51
N GLY A 168 -3.18 -2.88 3.28
CA GLY A 168 -3.48 -3.62 2.06
C GLY A 168 -2.39 -4.64 1.71
N LEU A 169 -2.80 -5.90 1.61
CA LEU A 169 -1.99 -7.07 1.24
C LEU A 169 -2.66 -7.81 0.07
N GLY A 170 -2.73 -7.14 -1.08
CA GLY A 170 -3.32 -7.68 -2.29
C GLY A 170 -2.30 -7.79 -3.42
N ILE A 171 -2.78 -8.05 -4.63
CA ILE A 171 -1.98 -7.97 -5.85
C ILE A 171 -2.38 -6.71 -6.64
N CYS A 172 -2.12 -6.69 -7.95
CA CYS A 172 -2.31 -5.50 -8.79
C CYS A 172 -3.72 -4.91 -8.77
N GLU A 173 -4.76 -5.65 -8.39
CA GLU A 173 -6.12 -5.13 -8.32
C GLU A 173 -6.41 -4.25 -7.08
N LEU A 174 -5.76 -4.52 -5.94
CA LEU A 174 -6.04 -3.80 -4.71
C LEU A 174 -5.32 -2.45 -4.64
N ALA A 175 -4.09 -2.38 -5.17
CA ALA A 175 -3.27 -1.18 -5.13
C ALA A 175 -4.02 0.08 -5.65
N PRO A 176 -4.62 0.09 -6.86
CA PRO A 176 -5.34 1.28 -7.34
C PRO A 176 -6.62 1.57 -6.54
N VAL A 177 -7.26 0.55 -5.95
CA VAL A 177 -8.43 0.72 -5.06
C VAL A 177 -8.06 1.41 -3.75
N LEU A 178 -6.83 1.27 -3.24
CA LEU A 178 -6.38 1.97 -2.04
C LEU A 178 -5.70 3.30 -2.37
N GLN A 179 -4.80 3.30 -3.35
CA GLN A 179 -3.97 4.46 -3.69
C GLN A 179 -4.70 5.49 -4.55
N GLY A 180 -5.70 5.09 -5.33
CA GLY A 180 -6.28 5.95 -6.36
C GLY A 180 -5.37 6.08 -7.59
N GLU A 181 -5.87 6.73 -8.65
CA GLU A 181 -5.16 6.87 -9.92
C GLU A 181 -3.90 7.76 -9.83
N ASP A 182 -3.87 8.68 -8.86
CA ASP A 182 -2.76 9.59 -8.61
C ASP A 182 -1.67 8.97 -7.70
N GLY A 183 -1.92 7.79 -7.13
CA GLY A 183 -0.96 7.05 -6.32
C GLY A 183 -0.76 7.59 -4.89
N ILE A 184 -1.55 8.56 -4.45
CA ILE A 184 -1.32 9.29 -3.17
C ILE A 184 -2.40 9.05 -2.11
N PHE A 185 -3.22 8.02 -2.32
CA PHE A 185 -4.31 7.61 -1.43
C PHE A 185 -5.40 8.67 -1.27
N GLY A 186 -5.48 9.65 -2.19
CA GLY A 186 -6.39 10.77 -2.11
C GLY A 186 -7.84 10.34 -2.07
N ALA A 187 -8.24 9.55 -3.05
CA ALA A 187 -9.60 9.03 -3.15
C ALA A 187 -10.05 8.24 -1.90
N LEU A 188 -9.13 7.60 -1.17
CA LEU A 188 -9.46 6.85 0.06
C LEU A 188 -9.55 7.77 1.27
N LEU A 189 -8.50 8.55 1.53
CA LEU A 189 -8.39 9.38 2.73
C LEU A 189 -9.31 10.60 2.72
N ASP A 190 -9.68 11.10 1.54
CA ASP A 190 -10.63 12.20 1.43
C ASP A 190 -12.07 11.78 1.78
N GLY A 191 -12.35 10.46 1.75
CA GLY A 191 -13.65 9.87 2.10
C GLY A 191 -13.91 9.71 3.60
N VAL A 192 -12.88 9.88 4.45
CA VAL A 192 -12.97 9.63 5.89
C VAL A 192 -12.83 10.90 6.72
N ALA A 193 -13.55 10.94 7.84
CA ALA A 193 -13.62 12.09 8.74
C ALA A 193 -12.46 12.12 9.75
N GLY A 194 -12.01 10.95 10.19
CA GLY A 194 -10.99 10.83 11.23
C GLY A 194 -9.56 10.82 10.69
N PRO A 195 -8.56 10.93 11.57
CA PRO A 195 -7.17 10.69 11.21
C PRO A 195 -7.01 9.23 10.80
N ALA A 196 -6.76 9.02 9.51
CA ALA A 196 -6.57 7.70 8.93
C ALA A 196 -5.18 7.56 8.31
N HIS A 197 -4.64 6.35 8.42
CA HIS A 197 -3.39 5.92 7.82
C HIS A 197 -3.68 4.72 6.92
N ALA A 198 -3.25 4.80 5.67
CA ALA A 198 -3.42 3.73 4.70
C ALA A 198 -2.05 3.26 4.20
N VAL A 199 -1.85 1.95 4.19
CA VAL A 199 -0.61 1.29 3.76
C VAL A 199 -0.96 0.32 2.64
N ASN A 200 -0.21 0.36 1.54
CA ASN A 200 -0.25 -0.65 0.49
C ASN A 200 1.13 -1.30 0.36
N VAL A 201 1.18 -2.62 0.46
CA VAL A 201 2.40 -3.41 0.25
C VAL A 201 2.24 -4.20 -1.05
N TRP A 202 3.24 -4.08 -1.92
CA TRP A 202 3.27 -4.77 -3.19
C TRP A 202 3.68 -6.23 -3.03
N ASP A 203 3.02 -7.10 -3.78
CA ASP A 203 3.19 -8.56 -3.77
C ASP A 203 4.46 -9.06 -4.47
N ALA A 204 5.51 -8.24 -4.56
CA ALA A 204 6.67 -8.48 -5.41
C ALA A 204 7.95 -8.77 -4.60
N PRO A 205 8.63 -9.91 -4.84
CA PRO A 205 8.29 -11.00 -5.78
C PRO A 205 7.34 -12.05 -5.19
N LEU A 206 7.08 -12.01 -3.88
CA LEU A 206 6.33 -13.00 -3.13
C LEU A 206 4.88 -12.54 -2.95
N VAL A 207 3.93 -13.36 -3.42
CA VAL A 207 2.50 -13.07 -3.38
C VAL A 207 1.96 -13.19 -1.95
N HIS A 208 1.09 -12.26 -1.57
CA HIS A 208 0.48 -12.21 -0.24
C HIS A 208 -0.66 -13.22 -0.04
N SER A 209 -0.42 -14.50 -0.33
CA SER A 209 -1.37 -15.58 0.00
C SER A 209 -1.46 -15.77 1.52
N ALA A 210 -2.58 -16.29 2.01
CA ALA A 210 -2.79 -16.48 3.45
C ALA A 210 -1.65 -17.33 4.07
N ARG A 211 -1.24 -18.40 3.39
CA ARG A 211 -0.14 -19.26 3.84
C ARG A 211 1.20 -18.53 3.90
N VAL A 212 1.52 -17.71 2.90
CA VAL A 212 2.74 -16.92 2.90
C VAL A 212 2.78 -15.97 4.09
N ILE A 213 1.68 -15.26 4.36
CA ILE A 213 1.61 -14.33 5.50
C ILE A 213 1.73 -15.09 6.83
N ILE A 214 1.05 -16.24 6.98
CA ILE A 214 1.19 -17.11 8.17
C ILE A 214 2.65 -17.50 8.40
N GLU A 215 3.32 -18.00 7.36
CA GLU A 215 4.72 -18.41 7.46
C GLU A 215 5.62 -17.21 7.78
N GLN A 216 5.37 -16.04 7.21
CA GLN A 216 6.10 -14.81 7.55
C GLN A 216 5.91 -14.37 9.00
N ILE A 217 4.69 -14.42 9.54
CA ILE A 217 4.41 -14.05 10.94
C ILE A 217 5.14 -14.98 11.92
N ARG A 218 5.18 -16.28 11.60
CA ARG A 218 5.76 -17.30 12.49
C ARG A 218 7.28 -17.44 12.38
N ARG A 219 7.87 -16.90 11.32
CA ARG A 219 9.28 -17.09 11.01
C ARG A 219 10.16 -16.44 12.06
N SER A 220 11.05 -17.23 12.64
CA SER A 220 12.11 -16.72 13.51
C SER A 220 13.23 -16.05 12.70
N GLN A 221 14.06 -15.24 13.37
CA GLN A 221 15.22 -14.62 12.72
C GLN A 221 16.21 -15.66 12.19
N ASP A 222 16.43 -16.77 12.92
CA ASP A 222 17.33 -17.85 12.50
C ASP A 222 16.83 -18.52 11.21
N GLU A 223 15.53 -18.82 11.12
CA GLU A 223 14.92 -19.34 9.89
C GLU A 223 15.08 -18.34 8.74
N ALA A 224 14.89 -17.05 8.99
CA ALA A 224 15.04 -16.00 7.98
C ALA A 224 16.48 -15.88 7.46
N VAL A 225 17.49 -16.21 8.28
CA VAL A 225 18.90 -16.33 7.85
C VAL A 225 19.07 -17.56 6.95
N VAL A 226 18.56 -18.72 7.36
CA VAL A 226 18.65 -19.97 6.58
C VAL A 226 17.97 -19.82 5.21
N LEU A 227 16.79 -19.20 5.14
CA LEU A 227 16.11 -18.93 3.87
C LEU A 227 16.96 -18.02 2.97
N ALA A 228 17.55 -16.97 3.54
CA ALA A 228 18.39 -16.07 2.76
C ALA A 228 19.63 -16.76 2.19
N GLU A 229 20.28 -17.65 2.96
CA GLU A 229 21.42 -18.42 2.49
C GLU A 229 21.05 -19.37 1.34
N ASP A 230 19.85 -19.96 1.37
CA ASP A 230 19.33 -20.80 0.29
C ASP A 230 19.15 -20.02 -1.02
N PHE A 231 18.53 -18.83 -0.95
CA PHE A 231 18.37 -17.95 -2.12
C PHE A 231 19.69 -17.39 -2.64
N LEU A 232 20.64 -17.06 -1.75
CA LEU A 232 22.00 -16.69 -2.15
C LEU A 232 22.73 -17.84 -2.84
N GLY A 233 22.31 -19.10 -2.60
CA GLY A 233 22.77 -20.26 -3.34
C GLY A 233 22.55 -20.16 -4.85
N VAL A 234 21.44 -19.57 -5.31
CA VAL A 234 21.15 -19.32 -6.75
C VAL A 234 22.35 -18.65 -7.42
N VAL A 235 22.83 -17.61 -6.75
CA VAL A 235 23.87 -16.70 -7.22
C VAL A 235 25.25 -17.34 -7.06
N ARG A 236 25.53 -17.89 -5.87
CA ARG A 236 26.84 -18.45 -5.55
C ARG A 236 27.20 -19.64 -6.43
N ASP A 237 26.21 -20.45 -6.80
CA ASP A 237 26.43 -21.64 -7.59
C ASP A 237 26.65 -21.31 -9.09
N ASN A 238 26.30 -20.10 -9.55
CA ASN A 238 26.35 -19.70 -10.96
C ASN A 238 26.75 -18.22 -11.20
N PRO A 239 27.88 -17.73 -10.65
CA PRO A 239 28.19 -16.30 -10.62
C PRO A 239 28.40 -15.67 -12.01
N GLY A 240 28.79 -16.47 -13.02
CA GLY A 240 28.98 -16.02 -14.40
C GLY A 240 27.74 -16.17 -15.31
N ALA A 241 26.68 -16.82 -14.84
CA ALA A 241 25.48 -17.11 -15.62
C ALA A 241 24.20 -16.44 -15.08
N CYS A 242 24.28 -15.76 -13.93
CA CYS A 242 23.17 -14.98 -13.38
C CYS A 242 23.04 -13.65 -14.14
N SER A 243 21.86 -13.42 -14.71
CA SER A 243 21.50 -12.12 -15.29
C SER A 243 21.26 -11.08 -14.18
N ALA A 244 21.25 -9.79 -14.54
CA ALA A 244 20.85 -8.74 -13.60
C ALA A 244 19.44 -8.97 -13.03
N GLY A 245 18.53 -9.54 -13.84
CA GLY A 245 17.19 -9.91 -13.40
C GLY A 245 17.19 -11.01 -12.33
N ASP A 246 18.08 -12.00 -12.44
CA ASP A 246 18.22 -13.07 -11.43
C ASP A 246 18.72 -12.51 -10.10
N TRP A 247 19.66 -11.58 -10.14
CA TRP A 247 20.16 -10.88 -8.96
C TRP A 247 19.08 -10.06 -8.26
N ILE A 248 18.32 -9.27 -9.03
CA ILE A 248 17.21 -8.47 -8.50
C ILE A 248 16.14 -9.39 -7.89
N PHE A 249 15.79 -10.47 -8.58
CA PHE A 249 14.81 -11.44 -8.10
C PHE A 249 15.26 -12.12 -6.79
N ALA A 250 16.51 -12.59 -6.73
CA ALA A 250 17.03 -13.24 -5.52
C ALA A 250 17.06 -12.26 -4.34
N ALA A 251 17.58 -11.05 -4.53
CA ALA A 251 17.64 -10.02 -3.48
C ALA A 251 16.24 -9.63 -2.97
N ALA A 252 15.30 -9.37 -3.89
CA ALA A 252 13.93 -9.01 -3.53
C ALA A 252 13.19 -10.17 -2.85
N SER A 253 13.47 -11.42 -3.22
CA SER A 253 12.88 -12.60 -2.57
C SER A 253 13.38 -12.79 -1.15
N VAL A 254 14.69 -12.61 -0.93
CA VAL A 254 15.28 -12.63 0.42
C VAL A 254 14.67 -11.54 1.28
N HIS A 255 14.52 -10.33 0.75
CA HIS A 255 13.90 -9.21 1.45
C HIS A 255 12.44 -9.53 1.82
N ALA A 256 11.63 -10.00 0.87
CA ALA A 256 10.23 -10.35 1.10
C ALA A 256 10.06 -11.49 2.12
N LEU A 257 10.94 -12.49 2.12
CA LEU A 257 10.89 -13.61 3.06
C LEU A 257 11.38 -13.25 4.47
N ARG A 258 12.14 -12.16 4.64
CA ARG A 258 12.67 -11.77 5.96
C ARG A 258 11.72 -10.94 6.79
N ARG A 259 10.65 -10.42 6.20
CA ARG A 259 9.68 -9.53 6.87
C ARG A 259 8.27 -10.08 6.80
N SER A 260 7.44 -9.61 7.71
CA SER A 260 5.99 -9.79 7.63
C SER A 260 5.34 -8.40 7.66
N PRO A 261 4.78 -7.94 6.54
CA PRO A 261 4.00 -6.71 6.49
C PRO A 261 2.91 -6.63 7.56
N ALA A 262 2.33 -7.78 7.94
CA ALA A 262 1.26 -7.87 8.93
C ALA A 262 1.70 -7.57 10.37
N THR A 263 3.01 -7.56 10.63
CA THR A 263 3.59 -7.25 11.95
C THR A 263 4.44 -5.98 11.94
N ASP A 264 4.52 -5.30 10.80
CA ASP A 264 5.28 -4.07 10.66
C ASP A 264 4.77 -2.98 11.63
N ARG A 265 5.68 -2.11 12.02
CA ARG A 265 5.40 -0.89 12.76
C ARG A 265 5.56 0.31 11.83
N PHE A 266 4.73 1.33 12.00
CA PHE A 266 4.76 2.52 11.16
C PHE A 266 4.90 3.77 12.01
N ASP A 267 5.95 4.54 11.74
CA ASP A 267 6.10 5.88 12.32
C ASP A 267 5.22 6.88 11.55
N LEU A 268 4.37 7.61 12.25
CA LEU A 268 3.53 8.66 11.72
C LEU A 268 4.06 10.00 12.22
N LEU A 269 4.40 10.89 11.29
CA LEU A 269 4.65 12.28 11.64
C LEU A 269 3.31 12.95 11.97
N THR A 270 3.24 13.65 13.09
CA THR A 270 2.07 14.44 13.50
C THR A 270 2.50 15.88 13.76
N ARG A 271 1.53 16.74 14.05
CA ARG A 271 1.80 18.11 14.52
C ARG A 271 2.57 18.14 15.84
N ALA A 272 2.31 17.17 16.71
CA ALA A 272 2.86 17.10 18.06
C ALA A 272 4.20 16.33 18.16
N GLY A 273 4.53 15.49 17.18
CA GLY A 273 5.70 14.61 17.25
C GLY A 273 5.60 13.43 16.29
N ILE A 274 6.38 12.38 16.57
CA ILE A 274 6.25 11.10 15.88
C ILE A 274 5.43 10.16 16.77
N GLU A 275 4.38 9.58 16.21
CA GLU A 275 3.60 8.49 16.80
C GLU A 275 3.99 7.19 16.11
N THR A 276 4.05 6.06 16.83
CA THR A 276 4.21 4.76 16.19
C THR A 276 2.87 4.03 16.21
N THR A 277 2.36 3.67 15.04
CA THR A 277 1.19 2.80 14.88
C THR A 277 1.65 1.38 14.62
N ALA A 278 1.24 0.45 15.48
CA ALA A 278 1.43 -0.96 15.22
C ALA A 278 0.67 -1.85 16.21
N PRO A 279 0.30 -3.06 15.78
CA PRO A 279 0.08 -3.47 14.39
C PRO A 279 -1.25 -2.90 13.83
N ALA A 280 -1.44 -2.89 12.51
CA ALA A 280 -2.61 -2.25 11.87
C ALA A 280 -3.97 -2.68 12.45
N ASP A 281 -4.93 -1.75 12.48
CA ASP A 281 -6.29 -1.95 13.00
C ASP A 281 -7.19 -2.72 12.05
N ALA A 282 -6.95 -2.56 10.74
CA ALA A 282 -7.60 -3.33 9.70
C ALA A 282 -6.58 -3.88 8.70
N VAL A 283 -6.84 -5.08 8.20
CA VAL A 283 -6.07 -5.70 7.11
C VAL A 283 -7.05 -6.09 6.00
N ILE A 284 -6.74 -5.71 4.76
CA ILE A 284 -7.46 -6.16 3.57
C ILE A 284 -6.56 -7.05 2.72
N LEU A 285 -7.02 -8.26 2.45
CA LEU A 285 -6.37 -9.27 1.61
C LEU A 285 -7.09 -9.37 0.27
N SER A 286 -6.44 -9.97 -0.71
CA SER A 286 -7.07 -10.33 -1.99
C SER A 286 -7.14 -11.83 -2.15
N VAL A 287 -8.30 -12.35 -2.54
CA VAL A 287 -8.45 -13.78 -2.85
C VAL A 287 -7.66 -14.18 -4.10
N ASN A 288 -7.42 -13.24 -5.01
CA ASN A 288 -6.61 -13.48 -6.21
C ASN A 288 -5.14 -13.73 -5.88
N SER A 289 -4.72 -13.48 -4.64
CA SER A 289 -3.41 -13.87 -4.12
C SER A 289 -3.29 -15.38 -3.90
N GLU A 290 -4.39 -16.14 -3.89
CA GLU A 290 -4.40 -17.57 -3.61
C GLU A 290 -4.18 -18.37 -4.90
N PRO A 291 -3.02 -19.02 -5.09
CA PRO A 291 -2.77 -19.78 -6.30
C PRO A 291 -3.44 -21.15 -6.21
N ALA A 292 -3.91 -21.68 -7.34
CA ALA A 292 -4.35 -23.08 -7.45
C ALA A 292 -3.19 -24.08 -7.29
N VAL A 293 -1.96 -23.65 -7.57
CA VAL A 293 -0.73 -24.44 -7.43
C VAL A 293 0.33 -23.60 -6.72
N ARG A 294 0.86 -24.10 -5.61
CA ARG A 294 1.91 -23.43 -4.83
C ARG A 294 3.28 -24.05 -5.06
N LEU A 295 4.33 -23.28 -4.83
CA LEU A 295 5.71 -23.79 -4.79
C LEU A 295 6.11 -24.07 -3.35
N ARG A 296 6.43 -25.33 -3.05
CA ARG A 296 6.94 -25.77 -1.76
C ARG A 296 8.42 -26.12 -1.88
N HIS A 297 9.26 -25.52 -1.04
CA HIS A 297 10.68 -25.82 -1.05
C HIS A 297 10.94 -27.26 -0.55
N ARG A 298 11.66 -28.07 -1.34
CA ARG A 298 11.83 -29.52 -1.09
C ARG A 298 12.54 -29.86 0.22
N LYS A 299 13.54 -29.04 0.60
CA LYS A 299 14.35 -29.27 1.81
C LYS A 299 13.83 -28.51 3.03
N LEU A 300 13.68 -27.19 2.88
CA LEU A 300 13.29 -26.26 3.95
C LEU A 300 11.78 -26.15 4.17
N GLY A 301 10.94 -26.64 3.24
CA GLY A 301 9.50 -26.75 3.45
C GLY A 301 8.71 -25.45 3.44
N TYR A 302 9.28 -24.28 3.12
CA TYR A 302 8.54 -23.02 3.03
C TYR A 302 7.76 -22.88 1.71
N VAL A 303 6.69 -22.08 1.72
CA VAL A 303 5.96 -21.67 0.50
C VAL A 303 6.66 -20.49 -0.17
N PHE A 304 6.73 -20.52 -1.50
CA PHE A 304 7.13 -19.39 -2.33
C PHE A 304 6.09 -19.15 -3.44
N ASP A 305 5.01 -18.45 -3.10
CA ASP A 305 4.00 -18.12 -4.09
C ASP A 305 4.46 -16.93 -4.93
N CYS A 306 4.48 -17.10 -6.25
CA CYS A 306 4.93 -16.08 -7.19
C CYS A 306 4.11 -16.19 -8.47
N HIS A 307 3.71 -15.05 -9.03
CA HIS A 307 2.97 -15.05 -10.30
C HIS A 307 3.78 -15.69 -11.43
N ASP A 308 3.12 -16.56 -12.20
CA ASP A 308 3.73 -17.29 -13.32
C ASP A 308 4.40 -16.37 -14.35
N TYR A 309 3.81 -15.20 -14.63
CA TYR A 309 4.38 -14.24 -15.58
C TYR A 309 5.73 -13.68 -15.11
N ARG A 310 5.98 -13.62 -13.79
CA ARG A 310 7.27 -13.20 -13.23
C ARG A 310 8.30 -14.32 -13.39
N ILE A 311 7.92 -15.56 -13.09
CA ILE A 311 8.77 -16.74 -13.28
C ILE A 311 9.22 -16.86 -14.75
N ARG A 312 8.32 -16.61 -15.70
CA ARG A 312 8.63 -16.63 -17.15
C ARG A 312 9.71 -15.62 -17.55
N ARG A 313 9.80 -14.47 -16.86
CA ARG A 313 10.77 -13.39 -17.13
C ARG A 313 12.13 -13.59 -16.45
N LEU A 314 12.26 -14.57 -15.56
CA LEU A 314 13.54 -14.87 -14.91
C LEU A 314 14.59 -15.37 -15.91
N GLY A 315 15.87 -15.19 -15.57
CA GLY A 315 16.95 -15.83 -16.28
C GLY A 315 17.02 -17.33 -16.00
N ASP A 316 17.83 -18.03 -16.79
CA ASP A 316 17.88 -19.50 -16.75
C ASP A 316 18.39 -20.02 -15.41
N SER A 317 19.31 -19.29 -14.76
CA SER A 317 19.86 -19.67 -13.45
C SER A 317 18.78 -19.72 -12.37
N ALA A 318 17.94 -18.69 -12.26
CA ALA A 318 16.86 -18.67 -11.28
C ALA A 318 15.75 -19.67 -11.62
N LYS A 319 15.43 -19.85 -12.91
CA LYS A 319 14.47 -20.88 -13.36
C LYS A 319 14.92 -22.29 -12.99
N GLU A 320 16.19 -22.62 -13.22
CA GLU A 320 16.74 -23.92 -12.91
C GLU A 320 16.78 -24.17 -11.40
N TRP A 321 17.16 -23.15 -10.62
CA TRP A 321 17.07 -23.24 -9.16
C TRP A 321 15.64 -23.47 -8.69
N LEU A 322 14.64 -22.73 -9.20
CA LEU A 322 13.23 -22.96 -8.84
C LEU A 322 12.78 -24.39 -9.14
N LYS A 323 13.13 -24.93 -10.31
CA LYS A 323 12.81 -26.32 -10.70
C LYS A 323 13.45 -27.35 -9.76
N ARG A 324 14.71 -27.13 -9.40
CA ARG A 324 15.50 -28.03 -8.54
C ARG A 324 15.05 -27.98 -7.09
N SER A 325 14.84 -26.78 -6.56
CA SER A 325 14.65 -26.53 -5.13
C SER A 325 13.19 -26.64 -4.69
N PHE A 326 12.23 -26.49 -5.61
CA PHE A 326 10.80 -26.52 -5.29
C PHE A 326 10.07 -27.65 -5.98
N VAL A 327 8.95 -28.04 -5.38
CA VAL A 327 7.91 -28.88 -5.97
C VAL A 327 6.64 -28.05 -6.12
N ARG A 328 5.92 -28.27 -7.22
CA ARG A 328 4.59 -27.72 -7.46
C ARG A 328 3.57 -28.61 -6.78
N GLU A 329 2.78 -28.06 -5.86
CA GLU A 329 1.76 -28.77 -5.10
C GLU A 329 0.38 -28.16 -5.38
N PRO A 330 -0.67 -28.97 -5.62
CA PRO A 330 -2.03 -28.47 -5.66
C PRO A 330 -2.39 -27.77 -4.35
N ASN A 331 -3.13 -26.67 -4.47
CA ASN A 331 -3.67 -25.92 -3.34
C ASN A 331 -5.20 -25.95 -3.39
N PRO A 332 -5.84 -27.05 -2.95
CA PRO A 332 -7.29 -27.17 -2.97
C PRO A 332 -7.95 -26.15 -2.03
N VAL A 333 -9.24 -25.87 -2.27
CA VAL A 333 -9.99 -24.81 -1.59
C VAL A 333 -10.02 -25.01 -0.07
N GLU A 334 -10.07 -26.24 0.42
CA GLU A 334 -10.05 -26.56 1.85
C GLU A 334 -8.71 -26.20 2.50
N HIS A 335 -7.60 -26.21 1.74
CA HIS A 335 -6.32 -25.71 2.24
C HIS A 335 -6.37 -24.20 2.41
N THR A 336 -6.83 -23.49 1.39
CA THR A 336 -7.01 -22.03 1.43
C THR A 336 -7.96 -21.62 2.57
N GLN A 337 -9.08 -22.32 2.76
CA GLN A 337 -10.01 -22.07 3.87
C GLN A 337 -9.32 -22.16 5.23
N ARG A 338 -8.59 -23.25 5.49
CA ARG A 338 -7.85 -23.43 6.75
C ARG A 338 -6.80 -22.34 6.92
N ASP A 339 -6.12 -21.94 5.85
CA ASP A 339 -5.11 -20.89 5.86
C ASP A 339 -5.73 -19.54 6.26
N TYR A 340 -6.93 -19.18 5.77
CA TYR A 340 -7.62 -17.96 6.20
C TYR A 340 -8.05 -18.00 7.68
N LEU A 341 -8.61 -19.12 8.15
CA LEU A 341 -9.02 -19.27 9.56
C LEU A 341 -7.79 -19.16 10.49
N GLU A 342 -6.70 -19.82 10.13
CA GLU A 342 -5.42 -19.75 10.86
C GLU A 342 -4.83 -18.35 10.85
N LEU A 343 -4.84 -17.67 9.69
CA LEU A 343 -4.35 -16.30 9.56
C LEU A 343 -5.17 -15.34 10.41
N ALA A 344 -6.50 -15.44 10.38
CA ALA A 344 -7.37 -14.59 11.18
C ALA A 344 -7.10 -14.73 12.68
N ALA A 345 -6.92 -15.97 13.15
CA ALA A 345 -6.53 -16.23 14.52
C ALA A 345 -5.17 -15.60 14.86
N LEU A 346 -4.15 -15.75 13.99
CA LEU A 346 -2.82 -15.18 14.20
C LEU A 346 -2.82 -13.65 14.23
N LEU A 347 -3.50 -13.01 13.28
CA LEU A 347 -3.58 -11.56 13.21
C LEU A 347 -4.21 -10.98 14.50
N ARG A 348 -5.25 -11.64 15.02
CA ARG A 348 -5.93 -11.24 16.26
C ARG A 348 -5.20 -11.60 17.56
N GLN A 349 -4.16 -12.43 17.53
CA GLN A 349 -3.31 -12.64 18.71
C GLN A 349 -2.59 -11.35 19.14
N SER A 350 -2.18 -10.53 18.16
CA SER A 350 -1.47 -9.26 18.42
C SER A 350 -2.40 -8.06 18.63
N ASN A 351 -3.60 -8.10 18.04
CA ASN A 351 -4.63 -7.07 18.17
C ASN A 351 -6.02 -7.76 18.11
N PRO A 352 -6.63 -8.09 19.27
CA PRO A 352 -7.91 -8.81 19.30
C PRO A 352 -9.07 -8.10 18.58
N SER A 353 -9.03 -6.77 18.47
CA SER A 353 -10.05 -5.97 17.78
C SER A 353 -9.77 -5.76 16.29
N ARG A 354 -8.68 -6.34 15.75
CA ARG A 354 -8.33 -6.17 14.34
C ARG A 354 -9.44 -6.66 13.43
N GLN A 355 -9.81 -5.79 12.50
CA GLN A 355 -10.75 -6.10 11.42
C GLN A 355 -10.01 -6.73 10.24
N ILE A 356 -10.64 -7.71 9.61
CA ILE A 356 -10.08 -8.42 8.47
C ILE A 356 -11.10 -8.36 7.36
N LEU A 357 -10.66 -7.87 6.21
CA LEU A 357 -11.43 -7.77 4.98
C LEU A 357 -10.77 -8.66 3.92
N VAL A 358 -11.55 -9.28 3.06
CA VAL A 358 -11.04 -10.00 1.89
C VAL A 358 -11.78 -9.50 0.66
N LEU A 359 -11.02 -8.98 -0.31
CA LEU A 359 -11.50 -8.66 -1.65
C LEU A 359 -11.65 -9.95 -2.42
N ASN A 360 -12.88 -10.31 -2.77
CA ASN A 360 -13.12 -11.47 -3.63
C ASN A 360 -12.74 -11.14 -5.10
N GLY A 361 -12.65 -12.16 -5.94
CA GLY A 361 -12.32 -12.01 -7.36
C GLY A 361 -13.60 -11.85 -8.18
N MET A 362 -13.58 -11.09 -9.26
CA MET A 362 -14.68 -11.16 -10.23
C MET A 362 -14.60 -12.49 -10.99
N SER A 363 -15.76 -13.12 -11.19
CA SER A 363 -15.95 -14.28 -12.03
C SER A 363 -15.89 -13.89 -13.53
N THR A 364 -14.70 -13.61 -14.07
CA THR A 364 -14.52 -13.28 -15.51
C THR A 364 -14.14 -14.51 -16.35
N LEU A 365 -14.57 -14.51 -17.61
CA LEU A 365 -14.21 -15.55 -18.60
C LEU A 365 -12.91 -15.19 -19.39
N GLY A 366 -12.24 -14.08 -19.06
CA GLY A 366 -11.28 -13.43 -19.96
C GLY A 366 -9.94 -14.14 -20.15
N ARG A 367 -9.66 -15.25 -19.46
CA ARG A 367 -8.33 -15.87 -19.42
C ARG A 367 -8.26 -17.35 -19.80
N GLU A 368 -9.37 -18.01 -20.11
CA GLU A 368 -9.34 -19.44 -20.43
C GLU A 368 -9.46 -19.71 -21.93
N GLU A 369 -8.37 -20.19 -22.51
CA GLU A 369 -8.38 -20.86 -23.81
C GLU A 369 -8.32 -22.37 -23.57
N ILE A 370 -9.46 -23.06 -23.74
CA ILE A 370 -9.50 -24.52 -23.70
C ILE A 370 -8.97 -25.04 -25.05
N LEU A 371 -7.70 -25.43 -25.06
CA LEU A 371 -7.03 -25.94 -26.27
C LEU A 371 -7.22 -27.45 -26.49
N SER A 372 -7.55 -28.20 -25.44
CA SER A 372 -7.90 -29.62 -25.51
C SER A 372 -8.79 -30.02 -24.32
N TYR A 373 -9.66 -31.02 -24.55
CA TYR A 373 -10.49 -31.63 -23.50
C TYR A 373 -9.85 -32.86 -22.85
N ASP A 374 -8.66 -33.29 -23.32
CA ASP A 374 -8.02 -34.54 -22.90
C ASP A 374 -7.56 -34.53 -21.43
N VAL A 375 -7.59 -33.38 -20.75
CA VAL A 375 -7.16 -33.18 -19.36
C VAL A 375 -8.32 -33.12 -18.35
N PHE A 376 -9.58 -33.20 -18.79
CA PHE A 376 -10.76 -33.01 -17.91
C PHE A 376 -11.31 -34.30 -17.26
N ASP A 377 -10.45 -35.29 -16.99
CA ASP A 377 -10.82 -36.45 -16.16
C ASP A 377 -10.70 -36.14 -14.65
N GLN A 378 -10.17 -34.96 -14.28
CA GLN A 378 -10.08 -34.44 -12.91
C GLN A 378 -11.10 -33.32 -12.64
N PRO A 379 -11.44 -32.99 -11.38
CA PRO A 379 -12.30 -31.86 -11.05
C PRO A 379 -11.82 -30.57 -11.72
N LEU A 380 -12.75 -29.80 -12.32
CA LEU A 380 -12.38 -28.61 -13.10
C LEU A 380 -11.68 -27.55 -12.24
N GLY A 381 -12.01 -27.41 -10.96
CA GLY A 381 -11.32 -26.50 -10.03
C GLY A 381 -9.84 -26.85 -9.80
N GLU A 382 -9.41 -28.08 -10.10
CA GLU A 382 -8.00 -28.48 -10.06
C GLU A 382 -7.27 -28.22 -11.38
N SER A 383 -8.00 -27.96 -12.47
CA SER A 383 -7.50 -27.85 -13.84
C SER A 383 -7.66 -26.45 -14.45
N LEU A 384 -8.65 -25.70 -14.02
CA LEU A 384 -9.09 -24.41 -14.57
C LEU A 384 -9.06 -23.35 -13.46
N GLN A 385 -8.27 -22.29 -13.69
CA GLN A 385 -8.08 -21.22 -12.72
C GLN A 385 -9.38 -20.46 -12.43
N THR A 386 -10.28 -20.30 -13.42
CA THR A 386 -11.54 -19.59 -13.21
C THR A 386 -12.49 -20.37 -12.31
N VAL A 387 -12.57 -21.70 -12.48
CA VAL A 387 -13.37 -22.56 -11.61
C VAL A 387 -12.80 -22.57 -10.20
N HIS A 388 -11.47 -22.68 -10.06
CA HIS A 388 -10.82 -22.53 -8.76
C HIS A 388 -11.17 -21.20 -8.09
N SER A 389 -11.04 -20.08 -8.80
CA SER A 389 -11.38 -18.76 -8.27
C SER A 389 -12.85 -18.64 -7.84
N GLN A 390 -13.79 -19.26 -8.57
CA GLN A 390 -15.20 -19.31 -8.17
C GLN A 390 -15.43 -20.13 -6.90
N GLU A 391 -14.78 -21.28 -6.78
CA GLU A 391 -14.88 -22.12 -5.57
C GLU A 391 -14.26 -21.42 -4.35
N VAL A 392 -13.14 -20.71 -4.52
CA VAL A 392 -12.52 -19.91 -3.45
C VAL A 392 -13.43 -18.72 -3.07
N ASN A 393 -14.06 -18.05 -4.03
CA ASN A 393 -15.06 -17.01 -3.74
C ASN A 393 -16.21 -17.56 -2.89
N ALA A 394 -16.76 -18.72 -3.26
CA ALA A 394 -17.84 -19.34 -2.51
C ALA A 394 -17.41 -19.70 -1.07
N MET A 395 -16.19 -20.22 -0.92
CA MET A 395 -15.58 -20.55 0.37
C MET A 395 -15.46 -19.33 1.30
N LEU A 396 -15.25 -18.13 0.78
CA LEU A 396 -15.13 -16.92 1.61
C LEU A 396 -16.36 -16.67 2.48
N HIS A 397 -17.57 -17.06 2.05
CA HIS A 397 -18.77 -16.92 2.88
C HIS A 397 -18.75 -17.81 4.13
N ASP A 398 -18.12 -18.98 4.04
CA ASP A 398 -17.95 -19.86 5.19
C ASP A 398 -16.88 -19.32 6.14
N VAL A 399 -15.74 -18.85 5.61
CA VAL A 399 -14.70 -18.17 6.40
C VAL A 399 -15.24 -16.91 7.07
N ALA A 400 -16.03 -16.10 6.36
CA ALA A 400 -16.64 -14.90 6.91
C ALA A 400 -17.52 -15.21 8.12
N ARG A 401 -18.30 -16.30 8.05
CA ARG A 401 -19.17 -16.76 9.13
C ARG A 401 -18.38 -17.31 10.33
N GLU A 402 -17.31 -18.07 10.08
CA GLU A 402 -16.53 -18.74 11.13
C GLU A 402 -15.51 -17.83 11.82
N ALA A 403 -14.86 -16.94 11.06
CA ALA A 403 -13.77 -16.10 11.54
C ALA A 403 -14.12 -14.60 11.57
N ASP A 404 -15.38 -14.21 11.39
CA ASP A 404 -15.81 -12.80 11.37
C ASP A 404 -14.93 -11.94 10.45
N ILE A 405 -14.83 -12.37 9.19
CA ILE A 405 -14.14 -11.65 8.12
C ILE A 405 -15.20 -10.94 7.27
N ALA A 406 -14.93 -9.68 6.90
CA ALA A 406 -15.77 -8.98 5.95
C ALA A 406 -15.35 -9.31 4.51
N ILE A 407 -16.32 -9.42 3.60
CA ILE A 407 -16.06 -9.63 2.18
C ILE A 407 -16.29 -8.30 1.47
N VAL A 408 -15.30 -7.84 0.70
CA VAL A 408 -15.49 -6.77 -0.28
C VAL A 408 -15.86 -7.48 -1.59
N ASP A 409 -17.13 -7.41 -1.97
CA ASP A 409 -17.69 -8.22 -3.05
C ASP A 409 -17.52 -7.56 -4.42
N ALA A 410 -16.32 -7.69 -4.98
CA ALA A 410 -15.99 -7.26 -6.33
C ALA A 410 -16.82 -7.95 -7.41
N ASP A 411 -17.22 -9.21 -7.20
CA ASP A 411 -18.04 -9.95 -8.15
C ASP A 411 -19.44 -9.32 -8.26
N ALA A 412 -20.09 -9.06 -7.12
CA ALA A 412 -21.39 -8.39 -7.07
C ALA A 412 -21.34 -6.97 -7.64
N ILE A 413 -20.41 -6.13 -7.17
CA ILE A 413 -20.25 -4.74 -7.64
C ILE A 413 -20.02 -4.70 -9.15
N GLY A 414 -19.13 -5.56 -9.64
CA GLY A 414 -18.81 -5.58 -11.05
C GLY A 414 -19.91 -6.18 -11.93
N ALA A 415 -20.74 -7.09 -11.40
CA ALA A 415 -21.96 -7.54 -12.07
C ALA A 415 -22.96 -6.39 -12.26
N GLU A 416 -23.13 -5.52 -11.25
CA GLU A 416 -24.00 -4.34 -11.33
C GLU A 416 -23.51 -3.29 -12.35
N LEU A 417 -22.18 -3.06 -12.40
CA LEU A 417 -21.56 -2.15 -13.37
C LEU A 417 -21.47 -2.72 -14.80
N GLY A 418 -21.65 -4.04 -14.93
CA GLY A 418 -21.45 -4.82 -16.14
C GLY A 418 -20.02 -5.34 -16.27
N GLY A 419 -19.82 -6.63 -16.00
CA GLY A 419 -18.49 -7.23 -15.79
C GLY A 419 -17.43 -6.92 -16.86
N VAL A 420 -17.77 -7.04 -18.15
CA VAL A 420 -16.84 -6.74 -19.26
C VAL A 420 -16.47 -5.26 -19.33
N ARG A 421 -17.37 -4.35 -18.95
CA ARG A 421 -17.09 -2.91 -18.89
C ARG A 421 -16.20 -2.60 -17.70
N ALA A 422 -16.52 -3.18 -16.54
CA ALA A 422 -15.85 -2.96 -15.28
C ALA A 422 -14.42 -3.53 -15.27
N ILE A 423 -14.21 -4.67 -15.93
CA ILE A 423 -12.91 -5.36 -16.04
C ILE A 423 -12.63 -5.71 -17.53
N PRO A 424 -12.19 -4.73 -18.34
CA PRO A 424 -12.12 -4.87 -19.80
C PRO A 424 -11.08 -5.88 -20.29
N ASP A 425 -10.02 -6.14 -19.52
CA ASP A 425 -9.00 -7.17 -19.85
C ASP A 425 -9.20 -8.47 -19.06
N GLY A 426 -10.33 -8.60 -18.35
CA GLY A 426 -10.66 -9.74 -17.51
C GLY A 426 -9.91 -9.81 -16.18
N VAL A 427 -9.06 -8.83 -15.84
CA VAL A 427 -8.22 -8.85 -14.63
C VAL A 427 -8.26 -7.54 -13.85
N HIS A 428 -8.04 -6.41 -14.54
CA HIS A 428 -7.87 -5.11 -13.90
C HIS A 428 -9.16 -4.29 -13.97
N GLN A 429 -9.59 -3.77 -12.83
CA GLN A 429 -10.74 -2.89 -12.75
C GLN A 429 -10.46 -1.55 -13.45
N ASN A 430 -11.47 -1.02 -14.13
CA ASN A 430 -11.49 0.38 -14.56
C ASN A 430 -11.69 1.33 -13.36
N GLY A 431 -11.55 2.64 -13.57
CA GLY A 431 -11.68 3.64 -12.49
C GLY A 431 -13.06 3.66 -11.82
N GLU A 432 -14.14 3.39 -12.55
CA GLU A 432 -15.51 3.34 -12.00
C GLU A 432 -15.66 2.19 -10.99
N MET A 433 -15.18 0.99 -11.32
CA MET A 433 -15.22 -0.14 -10.39
C MET A 433 -14.25 0.06 -9.22
N GLN A 434 -13.09 0.68 -9.43
CA GLN A 434 -12.18 1.01 -8.32
C GLN A 434 -12.82 1.97 -7.31
N GLU A 435 -13.63 2.91 -7.77
CA GLU A 435 -14.36 3.85 -6.92
C GLU A 435 -15.45 3.14 -6.10
N GLU A 436 -16.26 2.27 -6.71
CA GLU A 436 -17.29 1.52 -5.97
C GLU A 436 -16.67 0.55 -4.95
N LEU A 437 -15.58 -0.14 -5.31
CA LEU A 437 -14.83 -0.98 -4.37
C LEU A 437 -14.30 -0.18 -3.17
N ARG A 438 -13.80 1.03 -3.42
CA ARG A 438 -13.30 1.91 -2.36
C ARG A 438 -14.40 2.36 -1.42
N ARG A 439 -15.58 2.71 -1.96
CA ARG A 439 -16.76 3.04 -1.14
C ARG A 439 -17.19 1.87 -0.28
N GLU A 440 -17.21 0.67 -0.83
CA GLU A 440 -17.55 -0.56 -0.09
C GLU A 440 -16.55 -0.81 1.06
N ILE A 441 -15.24 -0.67 0.79
CA ILE A 441 -14.20 -0.78 1.81
C ILE A 441 -14.46 0.23 2.94
N LEU A 442 -14.67 1.50 2.61
CA LEU A 442 -14.90 2.53 3.62
C LEU A 442 -16.20 2.29 4.41
N ALA A 443 -17.27 1.86 3.76
CA ALA A 443 -18.53 1.52 4.41
C ALA A 443 -18.36 0.34 5.40
N ILE A 444 -17.61 -0.69 5.02
CA ILE A 444 -17.29 -1.82 5.91
C ILE A 444 -16.44 -1.37 7.11
N LEU A 445 -15.41 -0.54 6.88
CA LEU A 445 -14.53 -0.06 7.94
C LEU A 445 -15.29 0.81 8.96
N ASP A 446 -16.15 1.71 8.49
CA ASP A 446 -17.04 2.52 9.33
C ASP A 446 -18.04 1.65 10.11
N ALA A 447 -18.72 0.73 9.44
CA ALA A 447 -19.69 -0.18 10.07
C ALA A 447 -19.04 -1.09 11.14
N ARG A 448 -17.77 -1.44 10.97
CA ARG A 448 -16.98 -2.22 11.93
C ARG A 448 -16.25 -1.35 12.96
N GLY A 449 -16.43 -0.04 12.93
CA GLY A 449 -15.88 0.89 13.93
C GLY A 449 -14.36 0.97 13.93
N VAL A 450 -13.71 0.83 12.77
CA VAL A 450 -12.25 1.00 12.67
C VAL A 450 -11.92 2.47 12.90
N SER A 451 -11.07 2.74 13.90
CA SER A 451 -10.67 4.11 14.26
C SER A 451 -10.18 4.88 13.03
N GLY A 452 -10.48 6.17 12.94
CA GLY A 452 -10.04 7.01 11.81
C GLY A 452 -10.82 6.83 10.50
N PHE A 453 -11.52 5.71 10.30
CA PHE A 453 -12.20 5.38 9.03
C PHE A 453 -13.70 5.66 9.03
N SER A 454 -14.20 6.47 9.97
CA SER A 454 -15.59 6.93 9.90
C SER A 454 -15.83 7.76 8.65
N LEU A 455 -16.95 7.50 7.96
CA LEU A 455 -17.30 8.23 6.74
C LEU A 455 -17.53 9.71 7.06
N ARG A 456 -17.05 10.61 6.18
CA ARG A 456 -17.49 12.01 6.25
C ARG A 456 -18.99 12.05 6.03
N GLY A 457 -19.72 12.64 6.98
CA GLY A 457 -21.13 12.96 6.77
C GLY A 457 -21.28 13.74 5.47
N LYS A 458 -22.31 13.42 4.66
CA LYS A 458 -22.62 14.21 3.46
C LYS A 458 -22.90 15.65 3.89
N GLY A 459 -21.91 16.52 3.66
CA GLY A 459 -22.03 17.97 3.83
C GLY A 459 -22.90 18.59 2.75
#